data_AF-A0AAJ1V7N5-F1
#
_entry.id   AF-A0AAJ1V7N5-F1
#
_cell.length_a   1.000
_cell.length_b   1.000
_cell.length_c   1.000
_cell.angle_alpha   90.00
_cell.angle_beta   90.00
_cell.angle_gamma   90.00
#
_symmetry.space_group_name_H-M   'P 1'
#
loop_
_entity.id
_entity.type
_entity.pdbx_description
1 polymer ?
#
loop_
_entity_poly.entity_id
_entity_poly.type
_entity_poly.pdbx_seq_one_letter_code
_entity_poly.pdbx_strand_id
1 'polypeptide(L)'
;MKGVKSIIQVLLNIAIVVALSFGLYHFIFNVWLDSYTNHNEFVEVPDLSKMNITDATAKLEELGLTYEVDSSRFDPNTKPFSIMDFYPAAQSRVKEGRRIFIKSNPKTYRPVELPDLIGKSKRLAFTQLEISGLKIGKIIYEPDLAKDAVLKILYNGKIVKAGEQLPRFATVDLVLGRGMLSGVRMPNLINLTLTDAKKSIKDNFFEIGQIKFIGASNDTINARVVYQFPFATDTYDQGQPIDLWLSTEPRDKIRAQLKELDIQYKNFGEDTIRGSQYRDIITQKAEQQIRDLQQQQNNPTTEQPKPTEAPKAPEEVIIE
;
A
#
# COMPACT_ATOMS: atom_id res chain seq x y z
N MET A 1 -0.22 101.86 -44.92
CA MET A 1 -0.45 101.56 -43.48
C MET A 1 -1.20 100.24 -43.18
N LYS A 2 -1.72 99.48 -44.17
CA LYS A 2 -2.40 98.19 -43.90
C LYS A 2 -1.44 97.02 -43.58
N GLY A 3 -0.24 96.99 -44.17
CA GLY A 3 0.74 95.91 -43.94
C GLY A 3 1.34 95.86 -42.52
N VAL A 4 1.64 97.03 -41.92
CA VAL A 4 2.21 97.11 -40.56
C VAL A 4 1.20 96.65 -39.49
N LYS A 5 -0.09 96.99 -39.64
CA LYS A 5 -1.15 96.50 -38.74
C LYS A 5 -1.31 94.97 -38.80
N SER A 6 -1.15 94.37 -39.98
CA SER A 6 -1.22 92.90 -40.16
C SER A 6 -0.04 92.17 -39.49
N ILE A 7 1.19 92.70 -39.65
CA ILE A 7 2.39 92.13 -39.01
C ILE A 7 2.31 92.19 -37.48
N ILE A 8 1.80 93.31 -36.93
CA ILE A 8 1.59 93.48 -35.49
C ILE A 8 0.55 92.46 -34.97
N GLN A 9 -0.52 92.19 -35.72
CA GLN A 9 -1.53 91.18 -35.36
C GLN A 9 -0.95 89.76 -35.37
N VAL A 10 -0.10 89.42 -36.33
CA VAL A 10 0.57 88.12 -36.38
C VAL A 10 1.52 87.93 -35.20
N LEU A 11 2.33 88.94 -34.87
CA LEU A 11 3.22 88.90 -33.70
C LEU A 11 2.45 88.81 -32.38
N LEU A 12 1.32 89.51 -32.27
CA LEU A 12 0.43 89.42 -31.11
C LEU A 12 -0.15 88.01 -30.95
N ASN A 13 -0.63 87.39 -32.03
CA ASN A 13 -1.14 86.02 -31.99
C ASN A 13 -0.05 85.01 -31.61
N ILE A 14 1.18 85.17 -32.13
CA ILE A 14 2.32 84.32 -31.76
C ILE A 14 2.64 84.50 -30.27
N ALA A 15 2.68 85.73 -29.75
CA ALA A 15 2.92 85.99 -28.34
C ALA A 15 1.85 85.37 -27.44
N ILE A 16 0.57 85.45 -27.85
CA ILE A 16 -0.54 84.81 -27.15
C ILE A 16 -0.37 83.28 -27.16
N VAL A 17 -0.05 82.67 -28.30
CA VAL A 17 0.18 81.22 -28.40
C VAL A 17 1.35 80.79 -27.52
N VAL A 18 2.45 81.54 -27.49
CA VAL A 18 3.60 81.26 -26.63
C VAL A 18 3.21 81.39 -25.15
N ALA A 19 2.47 82.43 -24.77
CA ALA A 19 1.99 82.62 -23.40
C ALA A 19 1.03 81.49 -22.96
N LEU A 20 0.09 81.10 -23.83
CA LEU A 20 -0.83 79.99 -23.56
C LEU A 20 -0.09 78.65 -23.49
N SER A 21 0.88 78.40 -24.36
CA SER A 21 1.68 77.18 -24.34
C SER A 21 2.54 77.10 -23.07
N PHE A 22 3.15 78.21 -22.67
CA PHE A 22 3.91 78.30 -21.42
C PHE A 22 3.02 78.11 -20.19
N GLY A 23 1.84 78.75 -20.18
CA GLY A 23 0.84 78.59 -19.13
C GLY A 23 0.35 77.15 -19.01
N LEU A 24 0.05 76.49 -20.13
CA LEU A 24 -0.36 75.09 -20.18
C LEU A 24 0.77 74.16 -19.71
N TYR A 25 2.00 74.40 -20.13
CA TYR A 25 3.17 73.67 -19.66
C TYR A 25 3.33 73.79 -18.15
N HIS A 26 3.31 75.01 -17.61
CA HIS A 26 3.44 75.23 -16.17
C HIS A 26 2.30 74.58 -15.38
N PHE A 27 1.06 74.67 -15.88
CA PHE A 27 -0.08 74.02 -15.26
C PHE A 27 0.05 72.49 -15.23
N ILE A 28 0.40 71.87 -16.36
CA ILE A 28 0.53 70.41 -16.45
C ILE A 28 1.66 69.90 -15.56
N PHE A 29 2.85 70.49 -15.68
CA PHE A 29 4.06 69.95 -15.05
C PHE A 29 4.24 70.34 -13.58
N ASN A 30 3.84 71.55 -13.17
CA ASN A 30 4.08 72.03 -11.81
C ASN A 30 2.84 72.00 -10.91
N VAL A 31 1.62 71.89 -11.45
CA VAL A 31 0.38 71.92 -10.64
C VAL A 31 -0.35 70.59 -10.73
N TRP A 32 -0.71 70.17 -11.95
CA TRP A 32 -1.50 68.97 -12.14
C TRP A 32 -0.71 67.70 -11.85
N LEU A 33 0.52 67.56 -12.38
CA LEU A 33 1.37 66.39 -12.15
C LEU A 33 1.80 66.24 -10.68
N ASP A 34 2.17 67.34 -10.01
CA ASP A 34 2.56 67.30 -8.59
C ASP A 34 1.41 66.80 -7.71
N SER A 35 0.19 67.31 -7.94
CA SER A 35 -1.00 66.88 -7.19
C SER A 35 -1.46 65.48 -7.57
N TYR A 36 -1.41 65.10 -8.85
CA TYR A 36 -1.87 63.78 -9.30
C TYR A 36 -0.94 62.65 -8.85
N THR A 37 0.35 62.94 -8.68
CA THR A 37 1.36 61.93 -8.32
C THR A 37 1.68 61.86 -6.84
N ASN A 38 1.07 62.73 -6.01
CA ASN A 38 1.42 62.97 -4.61
C ASN A 38 2.94 63.13 -4.46
N HIS A 39 3.49 64.04 -5.26
CA HIS A 39 4.93 64.25 -5.33
C HIS A 39 5.45 64.69 -3.94
N ASN A 40 6.48 64.00 -3.43
CA ASN A 40 7.04 64.15 -2.07
C ASN A 40 6.22 63.63 -0.89
N GLU A 41 5.08 62.98 -1.10
CA GLU A 41 4.38 62.28 -0.01
C GLU A 41 4.86 60.82 0.08
N PHE A 42 5.46 60.49 1.22
CA PHE A 42 5.97 59.15 1.48
C PHE A 42 5.64 58.72 2.90
N VAL A 43 5.37 57.44 3.06
CA VAL A 43 5.31 56.74 4.33
C VAL A 43 6.61 55.95 4.48
N GLU A 44 7.26 56.08 5.63
CA GLU A 44 8.45 55.28 5.94
C GLU A 44 8.03 53.90 6.46
N VAL A 45 8.61 52.84 5.89
CA VAL A 45 8.34 51.47 6.31
C VAL A 45 8.93 51.26 7.72
N PRO A 46 8.13 50.91 8.74
CA PRO A 46 8.64 50.67 10.07
C PRO A 46 9.50 49.40 10.11
N ASP A 47 10.39 49.29 11.08
CA ASP A 47 11.06 48.01 11.33
C ASP A 47 10.05 47.02 11.91
N LEU A 48 9.78 45.96 11.16
CA LEU A 48 8.88 44.86 11.51
C LEU A 48 9.65 43.64 12.04
N SER A 49 10.97 43.69 12.05
CA SER A 49 11.84 42.56 12.42
C SER A 49 11.50 42.05 13.82
N LYS A 50 11.33 40.72 13.96
CA LYS A 50 11.05 40.05 15.24
C LYS A 50 9.72 40.44 15.91
N MET A 51 8.91 41.32 15.31
CA MET A 51 7.55 41.60 15.79
C MET A 51 6.64 40.40 15.56
N ASN A 52 5.59 40.30 16.36
CA ASN A 52 4.49 39.38 16.07
C ASN A 52 3.74 39.90 14.83
N ILE A 53 3.26 38.99 13.99
CA ILE A 53 2.49 39.33 12.80
C ILE A 53 1.29 40.22 13.11
N THR A 54 0.60 39.99 14.23
CA THR A 54 -0.58 40.79 14.63
C THR A 54 -0.22 42.25 14.88
N ASP A 55 0.89 42.48 15.58
CA ASP A 55 1.34 43.81 15.96
C ASP A 55 1.90 44.55 14.74
N ALA A 56 2.60 43.81 13.88
CA ALA A 56 3.15 44.34 12.64
C ALA A 56 2.06 44.73 11.64
N THR A 57 1.02 43.91 11.45
CA THR A 57 -0.08 44.25 10.54
C THR A 57 -0.87 45.44 11.05
N ALA A 58 -1.14 45.52 12.36
CA ALA A 58 -1.80 46.68 12.95
C ALA A 58 -0.99 47.98 12.73
N LYS A 59 0.33 47.91 12.90
CA LYS A 59 1.22 49.05 12.66
C LYS A 59 1.28 49.48 11.20
N LEU A 60 1.19 48.54 10.25
CA LEU A 60 1.13 48.87 8.83
C LEU A 60 -0.20 49.52 8.44
N GLU A 61 -1.32 49.02 8.99
CA GLU A 61 -2.65 49.59 8.78
C GLU A 61 -2.75 51.02 9.32
N GLU A 62 -2.18 51.29 10.51
CA GLU A 62 -2.09 52.63 11.09
C GLU A 62 -1.34 53.63 10.19
N LEU A 63 -0.36 53.14 9.42
CA LEU A 63 0.43 53.94 8.48
C LEU A 63 -0.16 54.01 7.07
N GLY A 64 -1.38 53.48 6.86
CA GLY A 64 -2.02 53.46 5.54
C GLY A 64 -1.35 52.53 4.53
N LEU A 65 -0.57 51.54 5.00
CA LEU A 65 0.11 50.55 4.17
C LEU A 65 -0.73 49.27 4.07
N THR A 66 -0.60 48.55 2.96
CA THR A 66 -1.22 47.23 2.79
C THR A 66 -0.17 46.13 2.97
N TYR A 67 -0.59 44.89 3.19
CA TYR A 67 0.34 43.78 3.40
C TYR A 67 -0.09 42.48 2.73
N GLU A 68 0.89 41.61 2.52
CA GLU A 68 0.70 40.23 2.07
C GLU A 68 1.64 39.32 2.86
N VAL A 69 1.08 38.24 3.40
CA VAL A 69 1.78 37.35 4.32
C VAL A 69 2.09 36.03 3.63
N ASP A 70 3.37 35.66 3.59
CA ASP A 70 3.84 34.31 3.26
C ASP A 70 4.33 33.60 4.53
N SER A 71 3.74 32.45 4.84
CA SER A 71 4.11 31.60 5.98
C SER A 71 4.55 30.20 5.54
N SER A 72 5.11 30.06 4.34
CA SER A 72 5.44 28.77 3.73
C SER A 72 6.65 28.05 4.37
N ARG A 73 7.62 28.80 4.88
CA ARG A 73 8.88 28.26 5.42
C ARG A 73 8.91 28.34 6.93
N PHE A 74 9.07 27.20 7.60
CA PHE A 74 9.24 27.13 9.05
C PHE A 74 10.73 27.17 9.45
N ASP A 75 11.05 28.00 10.44
CA ASP A 75 12.34 28.04 11.12
C ASP A 75 12.18 27.71 12.61
N PRO A 76 12.76 26.60 13.11
CA PRO A 76 12.63 26.20 14.51
C PRO A 76 13.37 27.12 15.49
N ASN A 77 14.32 27.96 15.03
CA ASN A 77 15.05 28.89 15.90
C ASN A 77 14.32 30.23 16.10
N THR A 78 13.22 30.43 15.38
CA THR A 78 12.45 31.66 15.38
C THR A 78 11.11 31.44 16.10
N LYS A 79 10.58 32.47 16.77
CA LYS A 79 9.30 32.36 17.48
C LYS A 79 8.15 32.10 16.50
N PRO A 80 7.11 31.35 16.88
CA PRO A 80 5.89 31.24 16.08
C PRO A 80 5.28 32.61 15.82
N PHE A 81 4.81 32.82 14.58
CA PHE A 81 4.16 34.04 14.10
C PHE A 81 5.02 35.30 14.12
N SER A 82 6.32 35.20 14.40
CA SER A 82 7.21 36.37 14.27
C SER A 82 7.61 36.59 12.82
N ILE A 83 7.82 37.85 12.46
CA ILE A 83 8.32 38.25 11.15
C ILE A 83 9.80 37.87 11.03
N MET A 84 10.10 37.08 10.01
CA MET A 84 11.45 36.64 9.67
C MET A 84 12.11 37.61 8.68
N ASP A 85 11.33 38.14 7.74
CA ASP A 85 11.81 38.94 6.63
C ASP A 85 10.63 39.75 6.05
N PHE A 86 10.91 40.90 5.45
CA PHE A 86 9.89 41.72 4.81
C PHE A 86 10.49 42.61 3.72
N TYR A 87 9.65 42.99 2.76
CA TYR A 87 10.04 43.86 1.65
C TYR A 87 8.91 44.83 1.28
N PRO A 88 9.19 46.13 1.05
CA PRO A 88 10.49 46.82 1.17
C PRO A 88 11.10 46.82 2.58
N ALA A 89 12.41 47.04 2.69
CA ALA A 89 13.13 47.00 3.97
C ALA A 89 12.74 48.17 4.89
N ALA A 90 13.05 48.05 6.18
CA ALA A 90 12.85 49.13 7.15
C ALA A 90 13.44 50.45 6.64
N GLN A 91 12.79 51.57 6.98
CA GLN A 91 13.17 52.93 6.60
C GLN A 91 13.06 53.23 5.10
N SER A 92 12.61 52.28 4.27
CA SER A 92 12.29 52.56 2.88
C SER A 92 11.13 53.54 2.79
N ARG A 93 11.21 54.50 1.87
CA ARG A 93 10.14 55.44 1.57
C ARG A 93 9.23 54.86 0.49
N VAL A 94 7.97 54.69 0.82
CA VAL A 94 6.94 54.14 -0.08
C VAL A 94 5.76 55.09 -0.17
N LYS A 95 4.98 54.98 -1.24
CA LYS A 95 3.69 55.69 -1.31
C LYS A 95 2.67 55.03 -0.39
N GLU A 96 1.65 55.79 0.01
CA GLU A 96 0.49 55.27 0.71
C GLU A 96 -0.16 54.11 -0.08
N GLY A 97 -0.76 53.16 0.63
CA GLY A 97 -1.37 51.97 0.05
C GLY A 97 -0.36 50.94 -0.48
N ARG A 98 0.96 51.20 -0.38
CA ARG A 98 1.97 50.25 -0.84
C ARG A 98 1.84 48.93 -0.08
N ARG A 99 1.88 47.83 -0.85
CA ARG A 99 1.91 46.48 -0.32
C ARG A 99 3.28 46.11 0.22
N ILE A 100 3.34 45.71 1.47
CA ILE A 100 4.51 45.17 2.16
C ILE A 100 4.39 43.64 2.18
N PHE A 101 5.37 42.95 1.60
CA PHE A 101 5.46 41.51 1.63
C PHE A 101 6.12 41.09 2.93
N ILE A 102 5.46 40.25 3.72
CA ILE A 102 5.92 39.79 5.03
C ILE A 102 6.11 38.28 4.98
N LYS A 103 7.31 37.81 5.32
CA LYS A 103 7.56 36.40 5.61
C LYS A 103 7.44 36.16 7.10
N SER A 104 6.43 35.41 7.51
CA SER A 104 6.17 35.08 8.90
C SER A 104 6.53 33.63 9.19
N ASN A 105 7.04 33.35 10.39
CA ASN A 105 7.31 31.99 10.81
C ASN A 105 5.99 31.29 11.16
N PRO A 106 5.57 30.22 10.48
CA PRO A 106 4.40 29.45 10.89
C PRO A 106 4.64 28.78 12.25
N LYS A 107 3.57 28.24 12.84
CA LYS A 107 3.68 27.53 14.13
C LYS A 107 4.51 26.24 14.05
N THR A 108 4.48 25.57 12.90
CA THR A 108 5.16 24.29 12.67
C THR A 108 5.42 24.10 11.17
N TYR A 109 6.16 23.05 10.82
CA TYR A 109 6.33 22.63 9.43
C TYR A 109 4.98 22.39 8.76
N ARG A 110 4.90 22.70 7.46
CA ARG A 110 3.76 22.32 6.63
C ARG A 110 3.52 20.80 6.74
N PRO A 111 2.27 20.35 6.94
CA PRO A 111 1.97 18.92 6.92
C PRO A 111 2.34 18.30 5.58
N VAL A 112 2.54 17.00 5.61
CA VAL A 112 2.89 16.17 4.46
C VAL A 112 1.77 15.18 4.22
N GLU A 113 1.53 14.88 2.95
CA GLU A 113 0.51 13.93 2.55
C GLU A 113 1.02 12.49 2.73
N LEU A 114 0.17 11.62 3.30
CA LEU A 114 0.47 10.20 3.40
C LEU A 114 0.37 9.55 2.00
N PRO A 115 1.45 8.97 1.46
CA PRO A 115 1.42 8.28 0.17
C PRO A 115 0.54 7.02 0.19
N ASP A 116 0.09 6.58 -0.98
CA ASP A 116 -0.61 5.31 -1.12
C ASP A 116 0.33 4.10 -1.03
N LEU A 117 0.35 3.49 0.15
CA LEU A 117 1.24 2.38 0.48
C LEU A 117 0.52 1.05 0.68
N ILE A 118 -0.81 1.02 0.65
CA ILE A 118 -1.55 -0.23 0.89
C ILE A 118 -1.25 -1.23 -0.23
N GLY A 119 -0.95 -2.47 0.15
CA GLY A 119 -0.52 -3.55 -0.74
C GLY A 119 0.90 -3.38 -1.31
N LYS A 120 1.60 -2.28 -1.01
CA LYS A 120 3.00 -2.09 -1.44
C LYS A 120 3.93 -2.90 -0.55
N SER A 121 5.10 -3.25 -1.08
CA SER A 121 6.12 -3.96 -0.31
C SER A 121 6.69 -3.07 0.80
N LYS A 122 7.10 -3.68 1.91
CA LYS A 122 7.82 -3.05 3.03
C LYS A 122 8.94 -2.12 2.55
N ARG A 123 9.76 -2.60 1.60
CA ARG A 123 10.89 -1.82 1.06
C ARG A 123 10.42 -0.53 0.39
N LEU A 124 9.39 -0.62 -0.46
CA LEU A 124 8.84 0.56 -1.14
C LEU A 124 8.19 1.52 -0.15
N ALA A 125 7.44 1.00 0.83
CA ALA A 125 6.81 1.79 1.88
C ALA A 125 7.85 2.59 2.67
N PHE A 126 8.98 1.98 3.02
CA PHE A 126 10.02 2.65 3.80
C PHE A 126 10.61 3.83 3.04
N THR A 127 11.00 3.60 1.78
CA THR A 127 11.54 4.65 0.91
C THR A 127 10.56 5.79 0.72
N GLN A 128 9.28 5.48 0.45
CA GLN A 128 8.28 6.50 0.17
C GLN A 128 7.93 7.32 1.42
N LEU A 129 7.88 6.71 2.60
CA LEU A 129 7.67 7.43 3.86
C LEU A 129 8.82 8.40 4.15
N GLU A 130 10.06 7.96 3.96
CA GLU A 130 11.26 8.79 4.16
C GLU A 130 11.27 9.99 3.20
N ILE A 131 11.01 9.77 1.91
CA ILE A 131 10.90 10.84 0.90
C ILE A 131 9.78 11.83 1.27
N SER A 132 8.66 11.33 1.79
CA SER A 132 7.54 12.17 2.22
C SER A 132 7.82 12.93 3.52
N GLY A 133 8.97 12.69 4.16
CA GLY A 133 9.34 13.33 5.42
C GLY A 133 8.60 12.77 6.63
N LEU A 134 8.09 11.54 6.54
CA LEU A 134 7.50 10.78 7.65
C LEU A 134 8.53 9.82 8.24
N LYS A 135 8.40 9.52 9.53
CA LYS A 135 9.27 8.58 10.25
C LYS A 135 8.57 7.24 10.41
N ILE A 136 9.35 6.17 10.34
CA ILE A 136 8.86 4.81 10.55
C ILE A 136 8.94 4.50 12.05
N GLY A 137 7.82 4.07 12.62
CA GLY A 137 7.70 3.64 14.01
C GLY A 137 7.81 2.12 14.13
N LYS A 138 6.79 1.52 14.75
CA LYS A 138 6.70 0.08 14.98
C LYS A 138 6.27 -0.64 13.71
N ILE A 139 6.77 -1.87 13.58
CA ILE A 139 6.37 -2.81 12.53
C ILE A 139 5.58 -3.93 13.21
N ILE A 140 4.32 -4.07 12.82
CA ILE A 140 3.37 -5.03 13.40
C ILE A 140 3.05 -6.05 12.30
N TYR A 141 3.14 -7.34 12.59
CA TYR A 141 2.81 -8.38 11.61
C TYR A 141 1.45 -9.00 11.92
N GLU A 142 0.52 -8.90 10.99
CA GLU A 142 -0.78 -9.58 11.02
C GLU A 142 -0.79 -10.82 10.10
N PRO A 143 -1.56 -11.87 10.42
CA PRO A 143 -1.78 -12.99 9.51
C PRO A 143 -2.39 -12.51 8.19
N ASP A 144 -1.66 -12.66 7.10
CA ASP A 144 -2.07 -12.32 5.74
C ASP A 144 -1.17 -13.07 4.74
N LEU A 145 -1.71 -13.43 3.57
CA LEU A 145 -0.98 -14.17 2.54
C LEU A 145 0.13 -13.32 1.88
N ALA A 146 -0.07 -12.01 1.78
CA ALA A 146 0.86 -11.08 1.17
C ALA A 146 2.01 -10.73 2.12
N LYS A 147 3.03 -11.58 2.13
CA LYS A 147 4.24 -11.41 2.95
C LYS A 147 4.88 -10.04 2.72
N ASP A 148 5.16 -9.34 3.83
CA ASP A 148 5.78 -8.02 3.88
C ASP A 148 5.05 -6.93 3.09
N ALA A 149 3.78 -7.16 2.69
CA ALA A 149 2.93 -6.14 2.11
C ALA A 149 2.31 -5.27 3.22
N VAL A 150 2.20 -3.96 2.99
CA VAL A 150 1.52 -3.06 3.94
C VAL A 150 0.02 -3.29 3.89
N LEU A 151 -0.56 -3.67 5.02
CA LEU A 151 -2.00 -3.86 5.16
C LEU A 151 -2.68 -2.60 5.71
N LYS A 152 -2.05 -1.96 6.70
CA LYS A 152 -2.56 -0.76 7.37
C LYS A 152 -1.39 0.13 7.80
N ILE A 153 -1.69 1.41 7.96
CA ILE A 153 -0.77 2.41 8.50
C ILE A 153 -1.47 3.03 9.70
N LEU A 154 -0.76 3.15 10.82
CA LEU A 154 -1.28 3.72 12.05
C LEU A 154 -0.54 5.00 12.38
N TYR A 155 -1.28 6.04 12.74
CA TYR A 155 -0.74 7.26 13.34
C TYR A 155 -1.40 7.46 14.70
N ASN A 156 -0.60 7.56 15.76
CA ASN A 156 -1.09 7.65 17.15
C ASN A 156 -2.12 6.56 17.51
N GLY A 157 -1.91 5.34 17.01
CA GLY A 157 -2.78 4.18 17.23
C GLY A 157 -4.07 4.15 16.40
N LYS A 158 -4.30 5.13 15.52
CA LYS A 158 -5.47 5.18 14.63
C LYS A 158 -5.08 4.86 13.20
N ILE A 159 -5.94 4.16 12.47
CA ILE A 159 -5.75 3.87 11.05
C ILE A 159 -5.86 5.16 10.25
N VAL A 160 -4.84 5.44 9.44
CA VAL A 160 -4.79 6.57 8.51
C VAL A 160 -4.83 6.08 7.06
N LYS A 161 -5.32 6.93 6.17
CA LYS A 161 -5.49 6.58 4.74
C LYS A 161 -4.58 7.41 3.86
N ALA A 162 -4.29 6.89 2.67
CA ALA A 162 -3.59 7.64 1.63
C ALA A 162 -4.29 8.99 1.38
N GLY A 163 -3.50 10.04 1.17
CA GLY A 163 -3.98 11.41 1.01
C GLY A 163 -4.18 12.20 2.31
N GLU A 164 -4.11 11.54 3.47
CA GLU A 164 -4.29 12.22 4.75
C GLU A 164 -3.08 13.10 5.09
N GLN A 165 -3.34 14.29 5.60
CA GLN A 165 -2.31 15.27 5.96
C GLN A 165 -1.77 14.98 7.36
N LEU A 166 -0.49 14.61 7.44
CA LEU A 166 0.20 14.30 8.69
C LEU A 166 1.23 15.38 9.01
N PRO A 167 1.51 15.65 10.30
CA PRO A 167 2.61 16.53 10.66
C PRO A 167 3.93 16.05 10.05
N ARG A 168 4.73 16.96 9.51
CA ARG A 168 6.06 16.59 9.03
C ARG A 168 6.87 15.96 10.16
N PHE A 169 7.62 14.91 9.84
CA PHE A 169 8.35 14.07 10.80
C PHE A 169 7.47 13.30 11.80
N ALA A 170 6.16 13.22 11.57
CA ALA A 170 5.29 12.31 12.29
C ALA A 170 5.79 10.87 12.16
N THR A 171 5.67 10.12 13.25
CA THR A 171 6.00 8.69 13.27
C THR A 171 4.75 7.88 12.98
N VAL A 172 4.81 7.01 11.97
CA VAL A 172 3.72 6.10 11.61
C VAL A 172 4.15 4.65 11.82
N ASP A 173 3.26 3.85 12.40
CA ASP A 173 3.46 2.41 12.54
C ASP A 173 2.91 1.69 11.31
N LEU A 174 3.59 0.64 10.88
CA LEU A 174 3.21 -0.16 9.71
C LEU A 174 2.71 -1.52 10.16
N VAL A 175 1.50 -1.88 9.70
CA VAL A 175 0.97 -3.22 9.82
C VAL A 175 1.24 -3.96 8.52
N LEU A 176 2.05 -5.00 8.58
CA LEU A 176 2.50 -5.78 7.44
C LEU A 176 1.90 -7.19 7.47
N GLY A 177 1.74 -7.78 6.29
CA GLY A 177 1.38 -9.18 6.15
C GLY A 177 2.54 -10.08 6.57
N ARG A 178 2.26 -11.06 7.42
CA ARG A 178 3.25 -12.04 7.89
C ARG A 178 3.62 -13.06 6.81
N GLY A 179 2.74 -13.29 5.84
CA GLY A 179 2.86 -14.41 4.90
C GLY A 179 2.52 -15.75 5.55
N MET A 180 2.68 -16.81 4.76
CA MET A 180 2.59 -18.19 5.23
C MET A 180 3.75 -18.51 6.18
N LEU A 181 3.46 -19.22 7.26
CA LEU A 181 4.48 -19.70 8.20
C LEU A 181 5.12 -20.99 7.68
N SER A 182 6.43 -21.12 7.89
CA SER A 182 7.17 -22.36 7.65
C SER A 182 7.32 -23.15 8.95
N GLY A 183 7.36 -24.48 8.85
CA GLY A 183 7.56 -25.37 10.00
C GLY A 183 6.44 -25.30 11.06
N VAL A 184 5.19 -25.12 10.64
CA VAL A 184 4.03 -25.15 11.54
C VAL A 184 3.72 -26.60 11.90
N ARG A 185 3.46 -26.87 13.19
CA ARG A 185 3.12 -28.21 13.66
C ARG A 185 1.83 -28.70 13.00
N MET A 186 1.85 -29.93 12.51
CA MET A 186 0.70 -30.52 11.84
C MET A 186 -0.48 -30.72 12.79
N PRO A 187 -1.71 -30.33 12.38
CA PRO A 187 -2.90 -30.65 13.16
C PRO A 187 -3.11 -32.17 13.14
N ASN A 188 -3.55 -32.71 14.28
CA ASN A 188 -3.98 -34.10 14.34
C ASN A 188 -5.41 -34.22 13.80
N LEU A 189 -5.54 -34.84 12.64
CA LEU A 189 -6.79 -35.05 11.94
C LEU A 189 -7.33 -36.47 12.14
N ILE A 190 -6.58 -37.36 12.78
CA ILE A 190 -6.99 -38.75 13.02
C ILE A 190 -8.27 -38.78 13.86
N ASN A 191 -9.20 -39.66 13.47
CA ASN A 191 -10.52 -39.85 14.08
C ASN A 191 -11.49 -38.65 13.94
N LEU A 192 -11.15 -37.63 13.14
CA LEU A 192 -12.10 -36.58 12.77
C LEU A 192 -13.02 -37.03 11.63
N THR A 193 -14.19 -36.40 11.53
CA THR A 193 -15.05 -36.51 10.34
C THR A 193 -14.39 -35.77 9.16
N LEU A 194 -14.79 -36.07 7.93
CA LEU A 194 -14.26 -35.33 6.77
C LEU A 194 -14.51 -33.82 6.88
N THR A 195 -15.68 -33.43 7.40
CA THR A 195 -16.05 -32.02 7.57
C THR A 195 -15.15 -31.32 8.58
N ASP A 196 -14.92 -31.94 9.74
CA ASP A 196 -14.08 -31.37 10.80
C ASP A 196 -12.61 -31.34 10.37
N ALA A 197 -12.14 -32.38 9.68
CA ALA A 197 -10.79 -32.42 9.14
C ALA A 197 -10.57 -31.29 8.11
N LYS A 198 -11.49 -31.12 7.16
CA LYS A 198 -11.42 -30.01 6.17
C LYS A 198 -11.44 -28.64 6.84
N LYS A 199 -12.24 -28.47 7.90
CA LYS A 199 -12.26 -27.23 8.69
C LYS A 199 -10.91 -27.00 9.37
N SER A 200 -10.38 -28.00 10.08
CA SER A 200 -9.09 -27.91 10.75
C SER A 200 -7.94 -27.62 9.78
N ILE A 201 -7.94 -28.21 8.58
CA ILE A 201 -6.94 -27.93 7.53
C ILE A 201 -6.96 -26.45 7.13
N LYS A 202 -8.15 -25.90 6.84
CA LYS A 202 -8.31 -24.51 6.43
C LYS A 202 -8.01 -23.52 7.54
N ASP A 203 -8.47 -23.78 8.76
CA ASP A 203 -8.25 -22.92 9.93
C ASP A 203 -6.75 -22.79 10.27
N ASN A 204 -5.95 -23.81 9.91
CA ASN A 204 -4.50 -23.81 10.07
C ASN A 204 -3.73 -23.38 8.79
N PHE A 205 -4.44 -22.86 7.78
CA PHE A 205 -3.90 -22.37 6.52
C PHE A 205 -3.13 -23.44 5.70
N PHE A 206 -3.56 -24.69 5.76
CA PHE A 206 -3.10 -25.76 4.85
C PHE A 206 -4.10 -25.98 3.71
N GLU A 207 -3.66 -26.67 2.66
CA GLU A 207 -4.51 -27.05 1.54
C GLU A 207 -5.02 -28.50 1.71
N ILE A 208 -6.15 -28.80 1.09
CA ILE A 208 -6.67 -30.17 1.06
C ILE A 208 -5.95 -30.91 -0.05
N GLY A 209 -5.23 -31.98 0.30
CA GLY A 209 -4.56 -32.86 -0.65
C GLY A 209 -5.48 -33.96 -1.17
N GLN A 210 -4.89 -35.14 -1.37
CA GLN A 210 -5.61 -36.33 -1.82
C GLN A 210 -6.54 -36.84 -0.73
N ILE A 211 -7.74 -37.27 -1.13
CA ILE A 211 -8.70 -37.93 -0.24
C ILE A 211 -8.91 -39.33 -0.79
N LYS A 212 -8.49 -40.35 -0.04
CA LYS A 212 -8.62 -41.77 -0.41
C LYS A 212 -9.49 -42.51 0.60
N PHE A 213 -10.23 -43.50 0.14
CA PHE A 213 -10.99 -44.39 0.99
C PHE A 213 -10.27 -45.73 1.13
N ILE A 214 -10.30 -46.28 2.34
CA ILE A 214 -9.72 -47.57 2.71
C ILE A 214 -10.86 -48.46 3.23
N GLY A 215 -10.92 -49.70 2.72
CA GLY A 215 -11.93 -50.68 3.08
C GLY A 215 -12.99 -50.84 1.99
N ALA A 216 -14.10 -51.50 2.34
CA ALA A 216 -15.13 -51.87 1.37
C ALA A 216 -16.10 -50.74 1.01
N SER A 217 -16.13 -49.64 1.78
CA SER A 217 -17.11 -48.57 1.63
C SER A 217 -16.47 -47.20 1.38
N ASN A 218 -17.12 -46.41 0.52
CA ASN A 218 -16.76 -45.01 0.23
C ASN A 218 -17.73 -44.02 0.89
N ASP A 219 -18.44 -44.46 1.94
CA ASP A 219 -19.40 -43.60 2.63
C ASP A 219 -18.66 -42.49 3.37
N THR A 220 -18.86 -41.25 2.90
CA THR A 220 -18.19 -40.07 3.42
C THR A 220 -18.78 -39.59 4.76
N ILE A 221 -20.04 -39.94 5.05
CA ILE A 221 -20.76 -39.43 6.24
C ILE A 221 -20.25 -40.13 7.50
N ASN A 222 -20.15 -41.45 7.45
CA ASN A 222 -19.71 -42.26 8.58
C ASN A 222 -18.19 -42.45 8.63
N ALA A 223 -17.49 -42.10 7.55
CA ALA A 223 -16.05 -42.20 7.51
C ALA A 223 -15.37 -41.31 8.55
N ARG A 224 -14.26 -41.84 9.08
CA ARG A 224 -13.32 -41.14 9.94
C ARG A 224 -11.96 -41.14 9.27
N VAL A 225 -11.16 -40.10 9.50
CA VAL A 225 -9.77 -40.07 9.05
C VAL A 225 -8.99 -41.14 9.83
N VAL A 226 -8.47 -42.12 9.12
CA VAL A 226 -7.68 -43.23 9.70
C VAL A 226 -6.19 -43.04 9.51
N TYR A 227 -5.79 -42.28 8.49
CA TYR A 227 -4.41 -41.94 8.18
C TYR A 227 -4.35 -40.53 7.61
N GLN A 228 -3.25 -39.83 7.91
CA GLN A 228 -2.94 -38.52 7.32
C GLN A 228 -1.47 -38.51 6.92
N PHE A 229 -1.15 -37.73 5.90
CA PHE A 229 0.22 -37.41 5.54
C PHE A 229 0.28 -35.94 5.07
N PRO A 230 1.16 -35.09 5.62
CA PRO A 230 2.15 -35.36 6.67
C PRO A 230 1.54 -35.78 8.02
N PHE A 231 2.33 -36.42 8.87
CA PHE A 231 1.89 -36.93 10.16
C PHE A 231 1.66 -35.80 11.16
N ALA A 232 0.82 -36.04 12.17
CA ALA A 232 0.52 -35.05 13.22
C ALA A 232 1.74 -34.67 14.09
N THR A 233 2.80 -35.48 14.06
CA THR A 233 4.09 -35.20 14.71
C THR A 233 4.95 -34.25 13.90
N ASP A 234 4.70 -34.14 12.59
CA ASP A 234 5.57 -33.43 11.69
C ASP A 234 5.35 -31.92 11.79
N THR A 235 6.35 -31.18 11.34
CA THR A 235 6.18 -29.76 11.01
C THR A 235 6.13 -29.59 9.51
N TYR A 236 5.27 -28.70 9.04
CA TYR A 236 4.98 -28.49 7.63
C TYR A 236 4.72 -27.03 7.32
N ASP A 237 4.96 -26.63 6.07
CA ASP A 237 4.78 -25.25 5.65
C ASP A 237 3.31 -24.97 5.34
N GLN A 238 2.79 -23.82 5.80
CA GLN A 238 1.44 -23.39 5.46
C GLN A 238 1.30 -23.21 3.94
N GLY A 239 0.09 -23.42 3.42
CA GLY A 239 -0.23 -23.44 2.00
C GLY A 239 0.11 -24.76 1.30
N GLN A 240 0.62 -25.75 2.01
CA GLN A 240 0.89 -27.07 1.44
C GLN A 240 -0.29 -28.05 1.65
N PRO A 241 -0.45 -29.04 0.75
CA PRO A 241 -1.55 -30.00 0.82
C PRO A 241 -1.34 -31.06 1.91
N ILE A 242 -2.42 -31.45 2.58
CA ILE A 242 -2.48 -32.58 3.50
C ILE A 242 -3.34 -33.68 2.89
N ASP A 243 -2.76 -34.86 2.69
CA ASP A 243 -3.42 -36.06 2.18
C ASP A 243 -4.12 -36.80 3.33
N LEU A 244 -5.35 -37.26 3.07
CA LEU A 244 -6.20 -37.95 4.02
C LEU A 244 -6.63 -39.31 3.49
N TRP A 245 -6.62 -40.29 4.37
CA TRP A 245 -7.29 -41.57 4.13
C TRP A 245 -8.41 -41.77 5.13
N LEU A 246 -9.55 -42.16 4.61
CA LEU A 246 -10.79 -42.32 5.33
C LEU A 246 -11.24 -43.78 5.33
N SER A 247 -11.85 -44.21 6.42
CA SER A 247 -12.51 -45.51 6.48
C SER A 247 -13.73 -45.46 7.38
N THR A 248 -14.73 -46.28 7.05
CA THR A 248 -15.87 -46.59 7.92
C THR A 248 -15.60 -47.80 8.82
N GLU A 249 -14.55 -48.56 8.54
CA GLU A 249 -14.22 -49.78 9.26
C GLU A 249 -13.35 -49.49 10.50
N PRO A 250 -13.46 -50.30 11.57
CA PRO A 250 -12.55 -50.23 12.69
C PRO A 250 -11.09 -50.45 12.25
N ARG A 251 -10.14 -49.78 12.93
CA ARG A 251 -8.70 -49.85 12.61
C ARG A 251 -8.15 -51.29 12.55
N ASP A 252 -8.73 -52.23 13.29
CA ASP A 252 -8.30 -53.62 13.32
C ASP A 252 -8.47 -54.33 11.97
N LYS A 253 -9.56 -54.05 11.25
CA LYS A 253 -9.84 -54.66 9.94
C LYS A 253 -8.92 -54.14 8.84
N ILE A 254 -8.56 -52.86 8.93
CA ILE A 254 -7.72 -52.16 7.94
C ILE A 254 -6.23 -52.16 8.32
N ARG A 255 -5.82 -52.96 9.33
CA ARG A 255 -4.44 -52.94 9.87
C ARG A 255 -3.37 -53.25 8.82
N ALA A 256 -3.65 -54.18 7.90
CA ALA A 256 -2.73 -54.52 6.81
C ALA A 256 -2.49 -53.33 5.87
N GLN A 257 -3.58 -52.66 5.45
CA GLN A 257 -3.53 -51.48 4.58
C GLN A 257 -2.85 -50.29 5.29
N LEU A 258 -3.10 -50.09 6.58
CA LEU A 258 -2.39 -49.07 7.36
C LEU A 258 -0.89 -49.36 7.46
N LYS A 259 -0.49 -50.64 7.56
CA LYS A 259 0.93 -51.04 7.55
C LYS A 259 1.58 -50.77 6.19
N GLU A 260 0.88 -50.98 5.09
CA GLU A 260 1.35 -50.62 3.75
C GLU A 260 1.55 -49.11 3.60
N LEU A 261 0.61 -48.30 4.11
CA LEU A 261 0.76 -46.85 4.16
C LEU A 261 1.93 -46.42 5.03
N ASP A 262 2.11 -47.05 6.20
CA ASP A 262 3.27 -46.81 7.05
C ASP A 262 4.58 -47.10 6.29
N ILE A 263 4.68 -48.21 5.56
CA ILE A 263 5.85 -48.53 4.73
C ILE A 263 6.03 -47.45 3.63
N GLN A 264 4.95 -46.99 3.03
CA GLN A 264 4.99 -46.02 1.94
C GLN A 264 5.34 -44.59 2.39
N TYR A 265 4.99 -44.21 3.62
CA TYR A 265 5.04 -42.82 4.11
C TYR A 265 5.90 -42.61 5.36
N LYS A 266 6.21 -43.61 6.19
CA LYS A 266 7.15 -43.46 7.33
C LYS A 266 8.61 -43.67 6.93
N ASN A 267 8.89 -44.30 5.79
CA ASN A 267 10.25 -44.50 5.30
C ASN A 267 10.97 -43.19 4.89
N PHE A 268 10.34 -42.02 5.07
CA PHE A 268 10.92 -40.72 4.72
C PHE A 268 11.93 -40.15 5.73
N GLY A 269 12.29 -40.87 6.80
CA GLY A 269 13.51 -40.65 7.60
C GLY A 269 13.62 -39.34 8.41
N GLU A 270 12.82 -38.32 8.12
CA GLU A 270 12.81 -37.01 8.78
C GLU A 270 11.41 -36.67 9.31
N ASP A 271 11.35 -36.26 10.58
CA ASP A 271 10.12 -35.74 11.23
C ASP A 271 9.73 -34.34 10.71
N THR A 272 10.51 -33.76 9.80
CA THR A 272 10.30 -32.42 9.25
C THR A 272 10.44 -32.46 7.74
N ILE A 273 9.32 -32.28 7.04
CA ILE A 273 9.31 -32.27 5.57
C ILE A 273 9.06 -30.83 5.13
N ARG A 274 9.98 -30.23 4.37
CA ARG A 274 9.70 -28.93 3.75
C ARG A 274 8.67 -29.11 2.64
N GLY A 275 7.83 -28.10 2.40
CA GLY A 275 6.80 -28.17 1.35
C GLY A 275 7.37 -28.50 -0.04
N SER A 276 8.57 -28.00 -0.37
CA SER A 276 9.26 -28.33 -1.62
C SER A 276 9.61 -29.81 -1.72
N GLN A 277 10.15 -30.39 -0.64
CA GLN A 277 10.52 -31.82 -0.60
C GLN A 277 9.27 -32.71 -0.75
N TYR A 278 8.16 -32.32 -0.13
CA TYR A 278 6.89 -33.04 -0.29
C TYR A 278 6.41 -33.06 -1.75
N ARG A 279 6.41 -31.91 -2.42
CA ARG A 279 6.00 -31.81 -3.83
C ARG A 279 6.86 -32.67 -4.75
N ASP A 280 8.17 -32.69 -4.52
CA ASP A 280 9.10 -33.53 -5.27
C ASP A 280 8.78 -35.01 -5.06
N ILE A 281 8.50 -35.42 -3.81
CA ILE A 281 8.12 -36.79 -3.46
C ILE A 281 6.82 -37.22 -4.15
N ILE A 282 5.77 -36.37 -4.10
CA ILE A 282 4.49 -36.67 -4.75
C ILE A 282 4.68 -36.81 -6.26
N THR A 283 5.47 -35.93 -6.87
CA THR A 283 5.73 -35.94 -8.31
C THR A 283 6.48 -37.21 -8.73
N GLN A 284 7.56 -37.56 -8.03
CA GLN A 284 8.30 -38.80 -8.28
C GLN A 284 7.42 -40.04 -8.17
N LYS A 285 6.52 -40.09 -7.18
CA LYS A 285 5.57 -41.19 -7.00
C LYS A 285 4.54 -41.27 -8.13
N ALA A 286 3.99 -40.13 -8.55
CA ALA A 286 3.06 -40.09 -9.67
C ALA A 286 3.71 -40.61 -10.96
N GLU A 287 4.96 -40.24 -11.22
CA GLU A 287 5.73 -40.75 -12.35
C GLU A 287 6.03 -42.25 -12.25
N GLN A 288 6.38 -42.75 -11.06
CA GLN A 288 6.57 -44.18 -10.83
C GLN A 288 5.29 -44.96 -11.13
N GLN A 289 4.16 -44.49 -10.60
CA GLN A 289 2.87 -45.12 -10.83
C GLN A 289 2.48 -45.13 -12.32
N ILE A 290 2.76 -44.05 -13.06
CA ILE A 290 2.55 -44.00 -14.51
C ILE A 290 3.44 -45.02 -15.23
N ARG A 291 4.74 -45.10 -14.87
CA ARG A 291 5.67 -46.07 -15.46
C ARG A 291 5.22 -47.52 -15.22
N ASP A 292 4.77 -47.83 -14.01
CA ASP A 292 4.31 -49.18 -13.66
C ASP A 292 3.04 -49.55 -14.44
N LEU A 293 2.10 -48.62 -14.60
CA LEU A 293 0.88 -48.82 -15.40
C LEU A 293 1.21 -49.04 -16.89
N GLN A 294 2.20 -48.33 -17.43
CA GLN A 294 2.66 -48.51 -18.81
C GLN A 294 3.35 -49.86 -19.01
N GLN A 295 4.13 -50.33 -18.03
CA GLN A 295 4.75 -51.66 -18.07
C GLN A 295 3.72 -52.80 -18.01
N GLN A 296 2.65 -52.63 -17.23
CA GLN A 296 1.55 -53.59 -17.16
C GLN A 296 0.74 -53.66 -18.46
N GLN A 297 0.52 -52.53 -19.15
CA GLN A 297 -0.17 -52.53 -20.44
C GLN A 297 0.67 -53.17 -21.57
N ASN A 298 1.99 -53.14 -21.45
CA ASN A 298 2.91 -53.67 -22.48
C ASN A 298 3.23 -55.18 -22.32
N ASN A 299 2.69 -55.87 -21.30
CA ASN A 299 2.83 -57.31 -21.11
C ASN A 299 1.45 -58.01 -20.98
N PRO A 300 0.86 -58.54 -22.07
CA PRO A 300 -0.32 -59.38 -21.97
C PRO A 300 0.10 -60.80 -21.55
N THR A 301 -0.17 -61.21 -20.31
CA THR A 301 0.06 -62.62 -19.90
C THR A 301 -1.16 -63.48 -20.24
N THR A 302 -0.90 -64.52 -21.04
CA THR A 302 -1.76 -65.64 -21.39
C THR A 302 -2.07 -66.48 -20.14
N GLU A 303 -3.32 -66.49 -19.68
CA GLU A 303 -3.85 -67.57 -18.84
C GLU A 303 -5.14 -68.11 -19.47
N GLN A 304 -5.03 -69.28 -20.12
CA GLN A 304 -6.19 -70.11 -20.46
C GLN A 304 -6.66 -70.85 -19.20
N PRO A 305 -7.96 -70.85 -18.86
CA PRO A 305 -8.48 -71.70 -17.81
C PRO A 305 -8.52 -73.18 -18.26
N LYS A 306 -8.10 -74.07 -17.36
CA LYS A 306 -8.16 -75.54 -17.47
C LYS A 306 -9.64 -75.99 -17.58
N PRO A 307 -10.00 -77.02 -18.37
CA PRO A 307 -11.41 -77.34 -18.65
C PRO A 307 -12.12 -77.99 -17.46
N THR A 308 -13.33 -77.50 -17.16
CA THR A 308 -14.31 -78.15 -16.27
C THR A 308 -14.97 -79.32 -17.00
N GLU A 309 -14.98 -80.49 -16.37
CA GLU A 309 -15.63 -81.71 -16.84
C GLU A 309 -17.17 -81.54 -16.87
N ALA A 310 -17.80 -81.88 -18.00
CA ALA A 310 -19.24 -81.70 -18.23
C ALA A 310 -20.09 -82.85 -17.65
N PRO A 311 -21.36 -82.61 -17.26
CA PRO A 311 -22.23 -83.66 -16.74
C PRO A 311 -22.73 -84.60 -17.86
N LYS A 312 -22.79 -85.91 -17.56
CA LYS A 312 -23.37 -86.97 -18.42
C LYS A 312 -24.88 -86.77 -18.62
N ALA A 313 -25.34 -86.74 -19.87
CA ALA A 313 -26.75 -86.89 -20.25
C ALA A 313 -27.11 -88.38 -20.49
N PRO A 314 -28.36 -88.80 -20.24
CA PRO A 314 -28.78 -90.21 -20.30
C PRO A 314 -28.89 -90.77 -21.72
N GLU A 315 -28.73 -92.09 -21.82
CA GLU A 315 -28.87 -92.93 -23.02
C GLU A 315 -30.27 -92.82 -23.64
N GLU A 316 -30.32 -92.63 -24.96
CA GLU A 316 -31.46 -93.02 -25.78
C GLU A 316 -31.04 -94.17 -26.71
N VAL A 317 -31.61 -95.34 -26.44
CA VAL A 317 -31.69 -96.50 -27.32
C VAL A 317 -32.96 -96.33 -28.15
N ILE A 318 -32.89 -96.47 -29.48
CA ILE A 318 -33.91 -97.18 -30.27
C ILE A 318 -33.26 -97.82 -31.50
N ILE A 319 -33.79 -99.00 -31.81
CA ILE A 319 -33.40 -100.04 -32.74
C ILE A 319 -34.14 -99.82 -34.07
N GLU A 320 -33.40 -99.75 -35.19
CA GLU A 320 -33.48 -100.58 -36.42
C GLU A 320 -32.66 -99.94 -37.54
#